data_AF-Q972K6-F1
#
_entry.id   AF-Q972K6-F1
#
_cell.length_a   1.000
_cell.length_b   1.000
_cell.length_c   1.000
_cell.angle_alpha   90.00
_cell.angle_beta   90.00
_cell.angle_gamma   90.00
#
_symmetry.space_group_name_H-M   'P 1'
#
loop_
_entity.id
_entity.type
_entity.pdbx_description
1 polymer ?
#
loop_
_entity_poly.entity_id
_entity_poly.type
_entity_poly.pdbx_seq_one_letter_code
_entity_poly.pdbx_strand_id
1 'polypeptide(L)' 'MKTIMIRDDVYKKLLEIKGDKSFSEIIEELIEESLSVRRKKIEKYFGILNEEEARGLAKEIEEMRKRTDEDIARKLSNY' A
#
# COMPACT_ATOMS: atom_id res chain seq x y z
N MET A 1 -1.89 -25.42 3.51
CA MET A 1 -0.78 -25.37 2.55
C MET A 1 -1.34 -25.03 1.18
N LYS A 2 -0.70 -24.10 0.47
CA LYS A 2 -1.01 -23.73 -0.92
C LYS A 2 0.31 -23.70 -1.68
N THR A 3 0.31 -24.14 -2.94
CA THR A 3 1.51 -24.10 -3.79
C THR A 3 1.46 -22.84 -4.63
N ILE A 4 2.54 -22.05 -4.59
CA ILE A 4 2.73 -20.89 -5.44
C ILE A 4 3.95 -21.11 -6.33
N MET A 5 3.83 -20.73 -7.59
CA MET A 5 4.97 -20.70 -8.51
C MET A 5 5.57 -19.30 -8.46
N ILE A 6 6.87 -19.22 -8.24
CA ILE A 6 7.63 -17.97 -8.22
C ILE A 6 8.77 -18.07 -9.23
N ARG A 7 9.28 -16.92 -9.66
CA ARG A 7 10.45 -16.87 -10.54
C ARG A 7 11.71 -17.31 -9.80
N ASP A 8 12.66 -17.88 -10.55
CA ASP A 8 13.93 -18.34 -10.00
C ASP A 8 14.72 -17.23 -9.28
N ASP A 9 14.64 -15.99 -9.77
CA ASP A 9 15.30 -14.84 -9.13
C ASP A 9 14.72 -14.54 -7.75
N VAL A 10 13.40 -14.68 -7.59
CA VAL A 10 12.70 -14.48 -6.30
C VAL A 10 13.02 -15.62 -5.35
N TYR A 11 13.01 -16.86 -5.84
CA TYR A 11 13.36 -18.03 -5.03
C TYR A 11 14.78 -17.93 -4.46
N LYS A 12 15.76 -17.53 -5.27
CA LYS A 12 17.15 -17.30 -4.83
C LYS A 12 17.23 -16.24 -3.73
N LYS A 13 16.57 -15.10 -3.92
CA LYS A 13 16.53 -14.02 -2.91
C LYS A 13 15.91 -14.49 -1.60
N LEU A 14 14.83 -15.28 -1.66
CA LEU A 14 14.21 -15.85 -0.46
C LEU A 14 15.12 -16.87 0.23
N LEU A 15 15.85 -17.69 -0.54
CA LEU A 15 16.82 -18.63 0.03
C LEU A 15 17.97 -17.92 0.78
N GLU A 16 18.46 -16.80 0.25
CA GLU A 16 19.56 -16.03 0.88
C GLU A 16 19.18 -15.50 2.28
N ILE A 17 17.92 -15.12 2.48
CA ILE A 17 17.42 -14.57 3.75
C ILE A 17 16.78 -15.62 4.66
N LYS A 18 16.52 -16.83 4.15
CA LYS A 18 15.75 -17.86 4.84
C LYS A 18 16.38 -18.33 6.14
N GLY A 19 17.68 -18.59 6.13
CA GLY A 19 18.35 -19.29 7.23
C GLY A 19 17.58 -20.57 7.64
N ASP A 20 17.25 -20.67 8.92
CA ASP A 20 16.51 -21.81 9.49
C ASP A 20 14.98 -21.67 9.41
N LYS A 21 14.46 -20.51 9.02
CA LYS A 21 13.01 -20.25 8.96
C LYS A 21 12.34 -20.97 7.79
N SER A 22 11.04 -21.14 7.83
CA SER A 22 10.25 -21.58 6.68
C SER A 22 10.03 -20.43 5.69
N PHE A 23 9.73 -20.75 4.42
CA PHE A 23 9.38 -19.71 3.44
C PHE A 23 8.15 -18.90 3.87
N SER A 24 7.18 -19.52 4.54
CA SER A 24 6.00 -18.84 5.06
C SER A 24 6.37 -17.78 6.09
N GLU A 25 7.24 -18.11 7.05
CA GLU A 25 7.69 -17.17 8.10
C GLU A 25 8.43 -15.97 7.50
N ILE A 26 9.32 -16.20 6.53
CA ILE A 26 10.02 -15.09 5.84
C ILE A 26 9.01 -14.19 5.12
N ILE A 27 8.06 -14.79 4.39
CA ILE A 27 7.07 -14.03 3.64
C ILE A 27 6.21 -13.22 4.60
N GLU A 28 5.83 -13.78 5.75
CA GLU A 28 5.11 -13.09 6.81
C GLU A 28 5.92 -11.91 7.36
N GLU A 29 7.19 -12.11 7.72
CA GLU A 29 8.09 -11.05 8.18
C GLU A 29 8.24 -9.92 7.14
N LEU A 30 8.47 -10.25 5.87
CA LEU A 30 8.58 -9.26 4.80
C LEU A 30 7.28 -8.48 4.59
N ILE A 31 6.12 -9.13 4.76
CA ILE A 31 4.81 -8.47 4.70
C ILE A 31 4.64 -7.53 5.89
N GLU A 32 4.97 -7.97 7.10
CA GLU A 32 4.88 -7.17 8.31
C GLU A 32 5.79 -5.94 8.27
N GLU A 33 7.05 -6.11 7.82
CA GLU A 33 7.99 -5.01 7.60
C GLU A 33 7.45 -4.03 6.57
N SER A 34 6.94 -4.52 5.44
CA SER A 34 6.32 -3.68 4.40
C SER A 34 5.11 -2.89 4.92
N LEU A 35 4.27 -3.51 5.74
CA LEU A 35 3.14 -2.86 6.38
C LEU A 35 3.59 -1.86 7.45
N SER A 36 4.61 -2.18 8.23
CA SER A 36 5.20 -1.30 9.24
C SER A 36 5.80 -0.05 8.61
N VAL A 37 6.58 -0.20 7.53
CA VAL A 37 7.14 0.93 6.77
C VAL A 37 6.03 1.79 6.17
N ARG A 38 4.97 1.17 5.62
CA ARG A 38 3.79 1.91 5.13
C ARG A 38 3.09 2.66 6.25
N ARG A 39 2.87 2.03 7.41
CA ARG A 39 2.27 2.68 8.59
C ARG A 39 3.12 3.86 9.05
N LYS A 40 4.42 3.68 9.26
CA LYS A 40 5.34 4.77 9.62
C LYS A 40 5.34 5.90 8.59
N LYS A 41 5.25 5.58 7.30
CA LYS A 41 5.13 6.59 6.25
C LYS A 41 3.82 7.36 6.36
N ILE A 42 2.71 6.67 6.59
CA ILE A 42 1.41 7.30 6.83
C ILE A 42 1.46 8.14 8.11
N GLU A 43 1.92 7.61 9.23
CA GLU A 43 2.10 8.34 10.50
C GLU A 43 2.98 9.59 10.33
N LYS A 44 4.04 9.52 9.53
CA LYS A 44 4.87 10.69 9.22
C LYS A 44 4.10 11.80 8.49
N TYR A 45 3.18 11.45 7.59
CA TYR A 45 2.43 12.44 6.80
C TYR A 45 1.06 12.80 7.39
N PHE A 46 0.45 11.92 8.17
CA PHE A 46 -0.93 12.00 8.65
C PHE A 46 -1.06 11.81 10.17
N GLY A 47 -0.06 11.27 10.85
CA GLY A 47 -0.12 10.92 12.28
C GLY A 47 -0.12 12.10 13.25
N ILE A 48 -0.04 13.33 12.73
CA ILE A 48 -0.26 14.56 13.52
C ILE A 48 -1.75 14.90 13.56
N LEU A 49 -2.53 14.40 12.61
CA LEU A 49 -3.94 14.76 12.49
C LEU A 49 -4.76 14.04 13.56
N ASN A 50 -5.42 14.81 14.41
CA ASN A 50 -6.50 14.29 15.24
C ASN A 50 -7.67 13.80 14.37
N GLU A 51 -8.65 13.16 14.99
CA GLU A 51 -9.79 12.56 14.26
C GLU A 51 -10.58 13.58 13.42
N GLU A 52 -10.70 14.83 13.88
CA GLU A 52 -11.36 15.89 13.12
C GLU A 52 -10.54 16.33 11.92
N GLU A 53 -9.24 16.53 12.09
CA GLU A 53 -8.32 16.88 11.00
C GLU A 53 -8.28 15.79 9.93
N ALA A 54 -8.26 14.52 10.34
CA ALA A 54 -8.32 13.38 9.43
C ALA A 54 -9.64 13.34 8.63
N ARG A 55 -10.78 13.60 9.29
CA ARG A 55 -12.09 13.70 8.62
C ARG A 55 -12.14 14.88 7.64
N GLY A 56 -11.62 16.03 8.03
CA GLY A 56 -11.55 17.23 7.19
C GLY A 56 -10.76 16.96 5.92
N LEU A 57 -9.58 16.36 6.05
CA LEU A 57 -8.74 16.00 4.92
C LEU A 57 -9.39 14.93 4.02
N ALA A 58 -10.05 13.93 4.61
CA ALA A 58 -10.77 12.92 3.85
C ALA A 58 -11.89 13.54 2.98
N LYS A 59 -12.63 14.51 3.53
CA LYS A 59 -13.67 15.25 2.80
C LYS A 59 -13.08 16.09 1.67
N GLU A 60 -11.97 16.79 1.91
CA GLU A 60 -11.29 17.59 0.88
C GLU A 60 -10.80 16.72 -0.28
N ILE A 61 -10.23 15.55 0.01
CA ILE A 61 -9.81 14.57 -1.01
C ILE A 61 -11.00 14.06 -1.81
N GLU A 62 -12.13 13.78 -1.17
CA GLU A 62 -13.35 13.33 -1.85
C GLU A 62 -13.88 14.40 -2.82
N GLU A 63 -13.96 15.65 -2.37
CA GLU A 63 -14.38 16.79 -3.20
C GLU A 63 -13.41 17.01 -4.38
N MET A 64 -12.11 16.90 -4.14
CA MET A 64 -11.10 16.99 -5.20
C MET A 64 -11.28 15.88 -6.25
N ARG A 65 -11.52 14.64 -5.81
CA ARG A 65 -11.76 13.51 -6.72
C ARG A 65 -13.02 13.71 -7.56
N LYS A 66 -14.13 14.13 -6.94
CA LYS A 66 -15.37 14.45 -7.66
C LYS A 66 -15.15 15.50 -8.74
N ARG A 67 -14.48 16.61 -8.42
CA ARG A 67 -14.13 17.64 -9.42
C ARG A 67 -13.26 17.07 -10.54
N THR A 68 -12.29 16.22 -10.19
CA THR A 68 -11.40 15.60 -11.19
C THR A 68 -12.16 14.64 -12.10
N ASP A 69 -13.05 13.82 -11.54
CA ASP A 69 -13.88 12.88 -12.30
C ASP A 69 -14.88 13.63 -13.19
N GLU A 70 -15.48 14.71 -12.69
CA GLU A 70 -16.35 15.61 -13.48
C GLU A 70 -15.57 16.29 -14.61
N ASP A 71 -14.35 16.76 -14.36
CA ASP A 71 -13.48 17.35 -15.37
C ASP A 71 -13.10 16.34 -16.46
N ILE A 72 -12.78 15.11 -16.06
CA ILE A 72 -12.48 14.01 -16.99
C ILE A 72 -13.73 13.65 -17.79
N ALA A 73 -14.89 13.49 -17.15
CA ALA A 73 -16.15 13.16 -17.81
C ALA A 73 -16.56 14.25 -18.81
N ARG A 74 -16.42 15.53 -18.46
CA ARG A 74 -16.67 16.66 -19.38
C ARG A 74 -15.72 16.63 -20.58
N LYS A 75 -14.44 16.34 -20.36
CA LYS A 75 -13.47 16.22 -21.47
C LYS A 75 -13.80 15.04 -22.37
N LEU A 76 -14.10 13.87 -21.81
CA LEU A 76 -14.46 12.68 -22.59
C LEU A 76 -15.78 12.84 -23.34
N SER A 77 -16.76 13.57 -22.79
CA SER A 77 -18.03 13.84 -23.47
C SER A 77 -17.91 14.82 -24.64
N ASN A 78 -16.82 15.59 -24.72
CA ASN A 78 -16.55 16.53 -25.82
C ASN A 78 -15.68 15.92 -26.93
N TYR A 79 -15.32 14.63 -26.81
CA TYR A 79 -14.66 13.83 -27.85
C TYR A 79 -15.64 12.82 -28.44
#